data_AF-J2XRZ2-F1
#
_entry.id   AF-J2XRZ2-F1
#
_cell.length_a   1.000
_cell.length_b   1.000
_cell.length_c   1.000
_cell.angle_alpha   90.00
_cell.angle_beta   90.00
_cell.angle_gamma   90.00
#
_symmetry.space_group_name_H-M   'P 1'
#
loop_
_entity.id
_entity.type
_entity.pdbx_description
1 polymer ?
#
loop_
_entity_poly.entity_id
_entity_poly.type
_entity_poly.pdbx_seq_one_letter_code
_entity_poly.pdbx_strand_id
1 'polypeptide(L)'
;MYARFFSVVLLLSLAGCSLFGPRVDLDNLTLDVAPRANDDTPIAVDFIAVNDADLLKQLSGITARQWFAEREQFQRDYRQLMTVWGLELVPGQFIDKQPFPLGGQRAAGLLVFASYNTPGAHRLRLDDQNSAWLKFDSREMTLVSDPPN
;
A
#
# COMPACT_ATOMS: atom_id res chain seq x y z
N MET A 1 46.29 23.26 30.55
CA MET A 1 46.00 23.04 29.11
C MET A 1 45.03 21.86 28.95
N TYR A 2 43.73 22.02 29.21
CA TYR A 2 42.73 20.94 28.97
C TYR A 2 41.38 21.46 28.46
N ALA A 3 41.29 22.74 28.09
CA ALA A 3 40.02 23.41 27.80
C ALA A 3 39.73 23.58 26.29
N ARG A 4 40.30 22.73 25.42
CA ARG A 4 40.11 22.84 23.96
C ARG A 4 39.69 21.57 23.23
N PHE A 5 39.66 20.43 23.92
CA PHE A 5 39.27 19.15 23.28
C PHE A 5 37.79 18.77 23.46
N PHE A 6 37.04 19.49 24.31
CA PHE A 6 35.65 19.12 24.62
C PHE A 6 34.62 19.61 23.59
N SER A 7 34.99 20.50 22.67
CA SER A 7 34.04 21.11 21.72
C SER A 7 33.83 20.33 20.42
N VAL A 8 34.62 19.29 20.13
CA VAL A 8 34.48 18.54 18.86
C VAL A 8 33.48 17.38 18.96
N VAL A 9 33.18 16.89 20.17
CA VAL A 9 32.28 15.72 20.35
C VAL A 9 30.79 16.09 20.30
N LEU A 10 30.43 17.37 20.47
CA LEU A 10 29.03 17.81 20.54
C LEU A 10 28.36 17.99 19.17
N LEU A 11 29.11 17.96 18.07
CA LEU A 11 28.58 18.15 16.70
C LEU A 11 28.18 16.85 15.99
N LEU A 12 28.44 15.68 16.57
CA LEU A 12 28.19 14.37 15.96
C LEU A 12 26.89 13.68 16.41
N SER A 13 26.12 14.27 17.32
CA SER A 13 24.89 13.69 17.87
C SER A 13 23.61 14.02 17.09
N LEU A 14 23.69 14.79 16.00
CA LEU A 14 22.51 15.22 15.21
C LEU A 14 22.30 14.44 13.90
N ALA A 15 23.19 13.51 13.55
CA ALA A 15 23.01 12.67 12.37
C ALA A 15 22.67 11.24 12.80
N GLY A 16 21.41 10.82 12.61
CA GLY A 16 21.18 9.37 12.52
C GLY A 16 19.81 8.76 12.79
N CYS A 17 18.67 9.45 12.71
CA CYS A 17 17.39 8.74 12.48
C CYS A 17 17.04 8.63 10.98
N SER A 18 17.82 9.24 10.09
CA SER A 18 17.57 9.22 8.64
C SER A 18 18.00 7.92 7.93
N LEU A 19 18.72 7.01 8.61
CA LEU A 19 19.24 5.78 7.97
C LEU A 19 18.15 4.71 7.75
N PHE A 20 17.05 4.80 8.49
CA PHE A 20 15.93 3.87 8.42
C PHE A 20 14.65 4.63 8.03
N GLY A 21 14.58 5.04 6.76
CA GLY A 21 13.33 5.60 6.21
C GLY A 21 12.19 4.56 6.22
N PRO A 22 10.93 5.01 6.14
CA PRO A 22 9.77 4.14 6.20
C PRO A 22 9.78 3.12 5.06
N ARG A 23 9.20 1.95 5.34
CA ARG A 23 9.10 0.82 4.43
C ARG A 23 7.73 0.20 4.54
N VAL A 24 7.36 -0.51 3.49
CA VAL A 24 6.21 -1.42 3.54
C VAL A 24 6.53 -2.54 4.55
N ASP A 25 5.79 -2.56 5.65
CA ASP A 25 5.92 -3.57 6.70
C ASP A 25 5.14 -4.86 6.38
N LEU A 26 4.24 -4.80 5.38
CA LEU A 26 3.40 -5.92 4.96
C LEU A 26 4.23 -7.04 4.31
N ASP A 27 4.29 -8.18 4.97
CA ASP A 27 5.00 -9.38 4.50
C ASP A 27 4.05 -10.42 3.89
N ASN A 28 2.84 -10.55 4.43
CA ASN A 28 1.90 -11.60 4.05
C ASN A 28 0.53 -11.04 3.68
N LEU A 29 -0.01 -11.51 2.57
CA LEU A 29 -1.30 -11.09 2.05
C LEU A 29 -2.23 -12.29 1.85
N THR A 30 -3.41 -12.22 2.45
CA THR A 30 -4.54 -13.11 2.19
C THR A 30 -5.61 -12.35 1.42
N LEU A 31 -6.12 -12.94 0.34
CA LEU A 31 -7.18 -12.37 -0.49
C LEU A 31 -8.36 -13.34 -0.50
N ASP A 32 -9.49 -12.90 0.02
CA ASP A 32 -10.73 -13.65 0.11
C ASP A 32 -11.81 -12.98 -0.74
N VAL A 33 -12.13 -13.58 -1.89
CA VAL A 33 -13.07 -13.01 -2.85
C VAL A 33 -14.39 -13.76 -2.74
N ALA A 34 -15.45 -13.04 -2.36
CA ALA A 34 -16.77 -13.62 -2.26
C ALA A 34 -17.23 -14.24 -3.61
N PRO A 35 -18.02 -15.32 -3.61
CA PRO A 35 -18.50 -15.95 -4.84
C PRO A 35 -19.29 -15.01 -5.77
N ARG A 36 -19.90 -13.95 -5.21
CA ARG A 36 -20.63 -12.91 -5.94
C ARG A 36 -19.99 -11.53 -5.83
N ALA A 37 -18.66 -11.50 -5.70
CA ALA A 37 -17.92 -10.25 -5.65
C ALA A 37 -18.13 -9.45 -6.95
N ASN A 38 -18.22 -8.12 -6.82
CA ASN A 38 -18.36 -7.18 -7.94
C ASN A 38 -19.40 -7.60 -9.00
N ASP A 39 -20.60 -7.95 -8.54
CA ASP A 39 -21.72 -8.39 -9.41
C ASP A 39 -21.33 -9.54 -10.36
N ASP A 40 -20.62 -10.55 -9.83
CA ASP A 40 -20.14 -11.74 -10.55
C ASP A 40 -19.12 -11.42 -11.66
N THR A 41 -18.38 -10.31 -11.54
CA THR A 41 -17.34 -9.90 -12.48
C THR A 41 -15.95 -9.82 -11.83
N PRO A 42 -14.86 -10.01 -12.60
CA PRO A 42 -13.50 -9.85 -12.06
C PRO A 42 -13.25 -8.45 -11.49
N ILE A 43 -12.36 -8.37 -10.51
CA ILE A 43 -11.94 -7.13 -9.86
C ILE A 43 -10.46 -6.89 -10.17
N ALA A 44 -10.16 -5.82 -10.89
CA ALA A 44 -8.78 -5.34 -10.98
C ALA A 44 -8.37 -4.71 -9.64
N VAL A 45 -7.25 -5.17 -9.09
CA VAL A 45 -6.69 -4.68 -7.84
C VAL A 45 -5.26 -4.21 -8.08
N ASP A 46 -4.95 -2.98 -7.67
CA ASP A 46 -3.61 -2.44 -7.72
C ASP A 46 -3.14 -2.08 -6.32
N PHE A 47 -2.03 -2.68 -5.91
CA PHE A 47 -1.25 -2.28 -4.73
C PHE A 47 -0.19 -1.28 -5.14
N ILE A 48 -0.05 -0.20 -4.38
CA ILE A 48 0.83 0.93 -4.70
C ILE A 48 1.66 1.29 -3.48
N ALA A 49 2.95 0.96 -3.54
CA ALA A 49 3.93 1.48 -2.60
C ALA A 49 4.35 2.88 -3.08
N VAL A 50 4.12 3.91 -2.27
CA VAL A 50 4.38 5.31 -2.63
C VAL A 50 5.53 5.85 -1.81
N ASN A 51 6.56 6.38 -2.46
CA ASN A 51 7.80 6.84 -1.83
C ASN A 51 7.73 8.30 -1.37
N ASP A 52 6.82 9.08 -1.96
CA ASP A 52 6.67 10.52 -1.73
C ASP A 52 5.37 10.83 -0.97
N ALA A 53 5.46 11.68 0.05
CA ALA A 53 4.34 12.00 0.93
C ALA A 53 3.24 12.85 0.25
N ASP A 54 3.63 13.74 -0.67
CA ASP A 54 2.66 14.58 -1.40
C ASP A 54 1.90 13.74 -2.42
N LEU A 55 2.60 12.85 -3.13
CA LEU A 55 1.96 11.88 -4.02
C LEU A 55 1.05 10.92 -3.25
N LEU A 56 1.47 10.44 -2.07
CA LEU A 56 0.64 9.58 -1.23
C LEU A 56 -0.65 10.30 -0.82
N LYS A 57 -0.55 11.58 -0.45
CA LYS A 57 -1.72 12.41 -0.11
C LYS A 57 -2.63 12.61 -1.32
N GLN A 58 -2.08 12.84 -2.50
CA GLN A 58 -2.84 12.98 -3.74
C GLN A 58 -3.59 11.68 -4.08
N LEU A 59 -2.91 10.53 -4.06
CA LEU A 59 -3.54 9.23 -4.32
C LEU A 59 -4.56 8.84 -3.23
N SER A 60 -4.33 9.25 -1.99
CA SER A 60 -5.31 9.15 -0.90
C SER A 60 -6.51 10.08 -1.08
N GLY A 61 -6.52 10.97 -2.08
CA GLY A 61 -7.65 11.83 -2.41
C GLY A 61 -8.57 11.23 -3.48
N ILE A 62 -8.09 10.30 -4.29
CA ILE A 62 -8.81 9.84 -5.50
C ILE A 62 -9.54 8.51 -5.27
N THR A 63 -10.61 8.30 -6.02
CA THR A 63 -11.34 7.02 -6.07
C THR A 63 -10.59 5.98 -6.90
N ALA A 64 -10.88 4.70 -6.71
CA ALA A 64 -10.36 3.63 -7.56
C ALA A 64 -10.68 3.85 -9.04
N ARG A 65 -11.89 4.33 -9.36
CA ARG A 65 -12.27 4.65 -10.75
C ARG A 65 -11.34 5.69 -11.37
N GLN A 66 -11.00 6.75 -10.63
CA GLN A 66 -10.04 7.75 -11.09
C GLN A 66 -8.64 7.16 -11.25
N TRP A 67 -8.18 6.37 -10.26
CA TRP A 67 -6.90 5.67 -10.36
C TRP A 67 -6.82 4.83 -11.63
N PHE A 68 -7.76 3.91 -11.87
CA PHE A 68 -7.71 3.02 -13.03
C PHE A 68 -7.87 3.75 -14.38
N ALA A 69 -8.57 4.89 -14.41
CA ALA A 69 -8.68 5.72 -15.60
C ALA A 69 -7.37 6.46 -15.95
N GLU A 70 -6.62 6.89 -14.94
CA GLU A 70 -5.42 7.73 -15.09
C GLU A 70 -4.11 6.97 -14.81
N ARG A 71 -4.19 5.68 -14.46
CA ARG A 71 -3.09 4.85 -13.98
C ARG A 71 -1.85 4.94 -14.84
N GLU A 72 -2.01 4.86 -16.16
CA GLU A 72 -0.88 4.91 -17.09
C GLU A 72 -0.19 6.28 -17.07
N GLN A 73 -0.95 7.36 -16.90
CA GLN A 73 -0.41 8.70 -16.80
C GLN A 73 0.35 8.86 -15.47
N PHE A 74 -0.25 8.44 -14.36
CA PHE A 74 0.43 8.42 -13.05
C PHE A 74 1.73 7.62 -13.11
N GLN A 75 1.71 6.41 -13.66
CA GLN A 75 2.91 5.59 -13.77
C GLN A 75 3.99 6.24 -14.63
N ARG A 76 3.63 6.97 -15.70
CA ARG A 76 4.60 7.70 -16.54
C ARG A 76 5.22 8.90 -15.82
N ASP A 77 4.41 9.66 -15.09
CA ASP A 77 4.81 10.90 -14.43
C ASP A 77 5.61 10.65 -13.14
N TYR A 78 5.31 9.56 -12.43
CA TYR A 78 5.85 9.26 -11.11
C TYR A 78 6.63 7.94 -11.03
N ARG A 79 7.27 7.51 -12.14
CA ARG A 79 8.01 6.22 -12.24
C ARG A 79 8.96 5.90 -11.08
N GLN A 80 9.58 6.91 -10.50
CA GLN A 80 10.56 6.74 -9.40
C GLN A 80 9.95 6.93 -8.01
N LEU A 81 8.72 7.46 -7.94
CA LEU A 81 8.06 7.81 -6.69
C LEU A 81 7.01 6.77 -6.27
N MET A 82 6.72 5.76 -7.10
CA MET A 82 5.86 4.65 -6.70
C MET A 82 6.17 3.37 -7.45
N THR A 83 5.83 2.25 -6.82
CA THR A 83 5.83 0.91 -7.42
C THR A 83 4.40 0.37 -7.40
N VAL A 84 3.92 -0.14 -8.53
CA VAL A 84 2.59 -0.72 -8.66
C VAL A 84 2.69 -2.22 -8.86
N TRP A 85 1.95 -2.99 -8.06
CA TRP A 85 1.71 -4.41 -8.28
C TRP A 85 0.21 -4.64 -8.51
N GLY A 86 -0.12 -5.00 -9.75
CA GLY A 86 -1.49 -5.23 -10.19
C GLY A 86 -1.80 -6.71 -10.34
N LEU A 87 -3.05 -7.07 -10.06
CA LEU A 87 -3.60 -8.41 -10.20
C LEU A 87 -5.10 -8.34 -10.51
N GLU A 88 -5.61 -9.39 -11.12
CA GLU A 88 -7.04 -9.56 -11.39
C GLU A 88 -7.59 -10.66 -10.50
N LEU A 89 -8.63 -10.33 -9.73
CA LEU A 89 -9.29 -11.24 -8.81
C LEU A 89 -10.60 -11.74 -9.40
N VAL A 90 -10.82 -13.05 -9.34
CA VAL A 90 -12.02 -13.70 -9.88
C VAL A 90 -12.98 -14.05 -8.73
N PRO A 91 -14.32 -13.90 -8.89
CA PRO A 91 -15.28 -14.30 -7.86
C PRO A 91 -15.07 -15.72 -7.34
N GLY A 92 -15.10 -15.90 -6.02
CA GLY A 92 -14.86 -17.18 -5.34
C GLY A 92 -13.39 -17.56 -5.17
N GLN A 93 -12.46 -16.72 -5.61
CA GLN A 93 -11.03 -16.94 -5.44
C GLN A 93 -10.60 -16.76 -3.98
N PHE A 94 -9.76 -17.68 -3.50
CA PHE A 94 -9.09 -17.56 -2.21
C PHE A 94 -7.59 -17.73 -2.41
N ILE A 95 -6.81 -16.74 -2.00
CA ILE A 95 -5.34 -16.77 -2.01
C ILE A 95 -4.89 -16.69 -0.56
N ASP A 96 -4.30 -17.79 -0.07
CA ASP A 96 -3.82 -17.88 1.31
C ASP A 96 -2.37 -17.43 1.43
N LYS A 97 -2.14 -16.51 2.36
CA LYS A 97 -0.84 -16.11 2.94
C LYS A 97 0.32 -16.22 1.95
N GLN A 98 0.27 -15.42 0.90
CA GLN A 98 1.37 -15.30 -0.04
C GLN A 98 2.35 -14.21 0.43
N PRO A 99 3.65 -14.39 0.18
CA PRO A 99 4.62 -13.31 0.34
C PRO A 99 4.20 -12.08 -0.48
N PHE A 100 4.13 -10.93 0.16
CA PHE A 100 3.70 -9.70 -0.48
C PHE A 100 4.82 -9.13 -1.36
N PRO A 101 4.63 -8.94 -2.68
CA PRO A 101 5.72 -8.56 -3.58
C PRO A 101 6.36 -7.19 -3.31
N LEU A 102 5.65 -6.28 -2.63
CA LEU A 102 6.17 -4.96 -2.27
C LEU A 102 6.71 -4.90 -0.83
N GLY A 103 6.73 -6.04 -0.11
CA GLY A 103 7.25 -6.12 1.26
C GLY A 103 8.70 -5.65 1.36
N GLY A 104 8.99 -4.84 2.39
CA GLY A 104 10.31 -4.27 2.64
C GLY A 104 10.76 -3.15 1.68
N GLN A 105 9.97 -2.81 0.66
CA GLN A 105 10.27 -1.67 -0.21
C GLN A 105 10.21 -0.37 0.60
N ARG A 106 11.13 0.56 0.33
CA ARG A 106 11.05 1.93 0.89
C ARG A 106 9.80 2.59 0.35
N ALA A 107 8.94 3.06 1.24
CA ALA A 107 7.70 3.72 0.89
C ALA A 107 7.25 4.58 2.08
N ALA A 108 6.70 5.76 1.80
CA ALA A 108 5.99 6.58 2.76
C ALA A 108 4.61 6.00 3.14
N GLY A 109 4.05 5.11 2.31
CA GLY A 109 2.82 4.38 2.61
C GLY A 109 2.44 3.38 1.52
N LEU A 110 1.48 2.50 1.85
CA LEU A 110 0.93 1.48 0.96
C LEU A 110 -0.57 1.69 0.77
N LEU A 111 -0.97 1.86 -0.49
CA LEU A 111 -2.38 1.94 -0.88
C LEU A 111 -2.79 0.69 -1.66
N VAL A 112 -4.06 0.32 -1.53
CA VAL A 112 -4.70 -0.67 -2.40
C VAL A 112 -5.97 -0.06 -3.00
N PHE A 113 -6.15 -0.23 -4.30
CA PHE A 113 -7.33 0.19 -5.04
C PHE A 113 -8.01 -1.03 -5.67
N ALA A 114 -9.33 -1.11 -5.55
CA ALA A 114 -10.14 -2.18 -6.14
C ALA A 114 -11.17 -1.58 -7.12
N SER A 115 -11.16 -2.05 -8.37
CA SER A 115 -12.03 -1.53 -9.43
C SER A 115 -13.44 -2.13 -9.37
N TYR A 116 -14.24 -1.73 -8.39
CA TYR A 116 -15.66 -2.10 -8.34
C TYR A 116 -16.50 -1.34 -9.37
N ASN A 117 -17.57 -1.99 -9.83
CA ASN A 117 -18.59 -1.38 -10.70
C ASN A 117 -19.45 -0.34 -9.95
N THR A 118 -19.55 -0.49 -8.64
CA THR A 118 -20.29 0.44 -7.76
C THR A 118 -19.54 1.76 -7.56
N PRO A 119 -20.25 2.89 -7.40
CA PRO A 119 -19.62 4.14 -6.98
C PRO A 119 -19.00 4.01 -5.58
N GLY A 120 -17.80 4.56 -5.38
CA GLY A 120 -17.13 4.54 -4.07
C GLY A 120 -15.65 4.89 -4.18
N ALA A 121 -15.03 5.11 -3.02
CA ALA A 121 -13.58 5.30 -2.97
C ALA A 121 -12.83 4.02 -3.33
N HIS A 122 -13.30 2.88 -2.81
CA HIS A 122 -12.75 1.53 -3.07
C HIS A 122 -11.22 1.46 -2.91
N ARG A 123 -10.74 2.14 -1.87
CA ARG A 123 -9.34 2.32 -1.54
C ARG A 123 -9.15 2.07 -0.06
N LEU A 124 -8.10 1.33 0.29
CA LEU A 124 -7.63 1.19 1.66
C LEU A 124 -6.16 1.60 1.75
N ARG A 125 -5.75 2.00 2.95
CA ARG A 125 -4.36 2.20 3.32
C ARG A 125 -3.96 1.06 4.23
N LEU A 126 -2.84 0.40 3.92
CA LEU A 126 -2.39 -0.82 4.59
C LEU A 126 -1.08 -0.57 5.35
N ASP A 127 -1.01 0.59 5.98
CA ASP A 127 0.16 0.98 6.77
C ASP A 127 0.11 0.26 8.14
N ASP A 128 1.28 0.07 8.73
CA ASP A 128 1.47 -0.38 10.13
C ASP A 128 1.02 -1.82 10.45
N GLN A 129 0.99 -2.73 9.46
CA GLN A 129 0.68 -4.14 9.68
C GLN A 129 1.56 -5.09 8.85
N ASN A 130 2.08 -6.14 9.49
CA ASN A 130 2.92 -7.16 8.83
C ASN A 130 2.13 -8.21 8.04
N SER A 131 0.82 -8.29 8.30
CA SER A 131 -0.09 -9.15 7.54
C SER A 131 -1.40 -8.41 7.25
N ALA A 132 -2.00 -8.73 6.10
CA ALA A 132 -3.28 -8.18 5.68
C ALA A 132 -4.17 -9.29 5.14
N TRP A 133 -5.40 -9.37 5.66
CA TRP A 133 -6.47 -10.16 5.04
C TRP A 133 -7.47 -9.19 4.43
N LEU A 134 -7.50 -9.14 3.10
CA LEU A 134 -8.48 -8.36 2.36
C LEU A 134 -9.64 -9.26 1.94
N LYS A 135 -10.85 -8.84 2.30
CA LYS A 135 -12.08 -9.44 1.84
C LYS A 135 -12.72 -8.58 0.76
N PHE A 136 -13.07 -9.20 -0.36
CA PHE A 136 -13.71 -8.57 -1.51
C PHE A 136 -15.15 -9.07 -1.61
N ASP A 137 -16.09 -8.27 -1.14
CA ASP A 137 -17.52 -8.58 -1.18
C ASP A 137 -18.16 -8.06 -2.48
N SER A 138 -19.49 -8.12 -2.59
CA SER A 138 -20.21 -7.68 -3.79
C SER A 138 -19.96 -6.22 -4.19
N ARG A 139 -19.68 -5.32 -3.23
CA ARG A 139 -19.65 -3.87 -3.48
C ARG A 139 -18.49 -3.13 -2.83
N GLU A 140 -17.72 -3.78 -1.97
CA GLU A 140 -16.72 -3.12 -1.15
C GLU A 140 -15.60 -4.09 -0.76
N MET A 141 -14.39 -3.55 -0.65
CA MET A 141 -13.23 -4.24 -0.11
C MET A 141 -13.04 -3.81 1.35
N THR A 142 -12.80 -4.79 2.21
CA THR A 142 -12.58 -4.54 3.64
C THR A 142 -11.30 -5.22 4.11
N LEU A 143 -10.67 -4.61 5.12
CA LEU A 143 -9.57 -5.23 5.86
C LEU A 143 -10.18 -6.01 7.03
N VAL A 144 -9.89 -7.30 7.11
CA VAL A 144 -10.32 -8.16 8.21
C VAL A 144 -9.33 -7.97 9.37
N SER A 145 -9.82 -7.44 10.49
CA SER A 145 -8.98 -7.05 11.63
C SER A 145 -8.50 -8.23 12.49
N ASP A 146 -9.02 -9.44 12.31
CA ASP A 146 -8.51 -10.69 12.89
C ASP A 146 -9.03 -11.89 12.06
N PRO A 147 -8.19 -12.86 11.68
CA PRO A 147 -8.70 -14.13 11.14
C PRO A 147 -9.62 -14.77 12.19
N PRO A 148 -10.78 -15.36 11.81
CA PRO A 148 -11.58 -16.11 12.76
C PRO A 148 -10.72 -17.22 13.39
N ASN A 149 -10.68 -17.23 14.72
CA ASN A 149 -10.05 -18.28 15.53
C ASN A 149 -10.66 -19.66 15.22
#